data_AF-A0A2V7T8F5-F1
#
_entry.id   AF-A0A2V7T8F5-F1
#
_cell.length_a   1.000
_cell.length_b   1.000
_cell.length_c   1.000
_cell.angle_alpha   90.00
_cell.angle_beta   90.00
_cell.angle_gamma   90.00
#
_symmetry.space_group_name_H-M   'P 1'
#
loop_
_entity.id
_entity.type
_entity.pdbx_description
1 polymer ?
#
loop_
_entity_poly.entity_id
_entity_poly.type
_entity_poly.pdbx_seq_one_letter_code
_entity_poly.pdbx_strand_id
1 'polypeptide(L)'
;MKRYVLLAGLGGVLVVVAAGIGGRAAMIGGVVGLAAQLGAVALLRPAMRAPQPVFMARWLGGMGLRALALGVVLTVAATRGDLLSPLPASLGFLGVLLPLLFLETRFLR
;
A
#
# COMPACT_ATOMS: atom_id res chain seq x y z
N MET A 1 -17.21 2.61 7.52
CA MET A 1 -17.18 2.62 6.04
C MET A 1 -16.66 3.93 5.47
N LYS A 2 -17.18 5.11 5.88
CA LYS A 2 -16.76 6.44 5.37
C LYS A 2 -15.23 6.67 5.30
N ARG A 3 -14.48 6.24 6.32
CA ARG A 3 -13.01 6.35 6.38
C ARG A 3 -12.26 5.44 5.40
N TYR A 4 -12.75 4.22 5.16
CA TYR A 4 -12.17 3.32 4.14
C TYR A 4 -12.42 3.82 2.72
N VAL A 5 -13.61 4.37 2.46
CA VAL A 5 -13.95 4.94 1.16
C VAL A 5 -13.06 6.16 0.86
N LEU A 6 -12.79 7.00 1.87
CA LEU A 6 -11.83 8.11 1.74
C LEU A 6 -10.40 7.63 1.49
N LEU A 7 -9.94 6.61 2.22
CA LEU A 7 -8.60 6.04 2.01
C LEU A 7 -8.47 5.42 0.61
N ALA A 8 -9.48 4.66 0.19
CA ALA A 8 -9.54 4.06 -1.15
C ALA A 8 -9.62 5.13 -2.25
N GLY A 9 -10.40 6.19 -2.03
CA GLY A 9 -10.53 7.32 -2.97
C GLY A 9 -9.22 8.09 -3.13
N LEU A 10 -8.58 8.48 -2.03
CA LEU A 10 -7.27 9.14 -2.05
C LEU A 10 -6.20 8.24 -2.67
N GLY A 11 -6.20 6.96 -2.29
CA GLY A 11 -5.31 5.97 -2.90
C GLY A 11 -5.53 5.85 -4.41
N GLY A 12 -6.79 5.80 -4.85
CA GLY A 12 -7.13 5.78 -6.28
C GLY A 12 -6.61 7.01 -7.03
N VAL A 13 -6.74 8.21 -6.45
CA VAL A 13 -6.17 9.44 -7.02
C VAL A 13 -4.64 9.33 -7.14
N LEU A 14 -3.96 8.87 -6.10
CA LEU A 14 -2.49 8.68 -6.13
C LEU A 14 -2.06 7.65 -7.19
N VAL A 15 -2.84 6.58 -7.38
CA VAL A 15 -2.60 5.58 -8.43
C VAL A 15 -2.71 6.21 -9.81
N VAL A 16 -3.74 7.03 -10.07
CA VAL A 16 -3.93 7.72 -11.35
C VAL A 16 -2.79 8.70 -11.62
N VAL A 17 -2.34 9.46 -10.61
CA VAL A 17 -1.19 10.36 -10.72
C VAL A 17 0.08 9.58 -11.02
N ALA A 18 0.33 8.48 -10.31
CA ALA A 18 1.49 7.61 -10.56
C ALA A 18 1.46 7.02 -11.98
N ALA A 19 0.29 6.60 -12.46
CA ALA A 19 0.08 6.09 -13.81
C ALA A 19 0.37 7.17 -14.88
N GLY A 20 -0.04 8.42 -14.64
CA GLY A 20 0.24 9.53 -15.55
C GLY A 20 1.73 9.86 -15.69
N ILE A 21 2.53 9.59 -14.65
CA ILE A 21 3.97 9.90 -14.63
C ILE A 21 4.81 8.70 -15.12
N GLY A 22 4.53 7.49 -14.61
CA GLY A 22 5.35 6.29 -14.84
C GLY A 22 4.65 5.20 -15.66
N GLY A 23 3.51 5.52 -16.28
CA GLY A 23 2.76 4.62 -17.14
C GLY A 23 2.18 3.40 -16.43
N ARG A 24 1.95 2.34 -17.20
CA ARG A 24 1.32 1.09 -16.73
C ARG A 24 2.10 0.43 -15.58
N ALA A 25 3.43 0.46 -15.61
CA ALA A 25 4.25 -0.14 -14.56
C ALA A 25 4.04 0.57 -13.21
N ALA A 26 4.04 1.91 -13.19
CA ALA A 26 3.74 2.69 -12.00
C ALA A 26 2.29 2.51 -11.51
N MET A 27 1.33 2.39 -12.43
CA MET A 27 -0.05 2.07 -12.09
C MET A 27 -0.14 0.74 -11.33
N ILE A 28 0.49 -0.32 -11.84
CA ILE A 28 0.47 -1.66 -11.21
C ILE A 28 1.09 -1.59 -9.81
N GLY A 29 2.28 -0.98 -9.70
CA GLY A 29 2.92 -0.77 -8.41
C GLY A 29 2.02 -0.01 -7.42
N GLY A 30 1.41 1.08 -7.88
CA GLY A 30 0.49 1.88 -7.09
C GLY A 30 -0.75 1.11 -6.62
N VAL A 31 -1.37 0.32 -7.49
CA VAL A 31 -2.53 -0.53 -7.14
C VAL A 31 -2.14 -1.54 -6.07
N VAL A 32 -0.98 -2.18 -6.21
CA VAL A 32 -0.47 -3.13 -5.21
C VAL A 32 -0.20 -2.43 -3.88
N GLY A 33 0.38 -1.22 -3.92
CA GLY A 33 0.60 -0.39 -2.73
C GLY A 33 -0.70 -0.03 -2.01
N LEU A 34 -1.72 0.38 -2.77
CA LEU A 34 -3.05 0.67 -2.23
C LEU A 34 -3.70 -0.56 -1.59
N ALA A 35 -3.65 -1.71 -2.28
CA ALA A 35 -4.20 -2.97 -1.77
C ALA A 35 -3.50 -3.40 -0.47
N ALA A 36 -2.18 -3.31 -0.42
CA ALA A 36 -1.38 -3.61 0.77
C ALA A 36 -1.76 -2.67 1.94
N GLN A 37 -1.93 -1.37 1.67
CA GLN A 37 -2.32 -0.42 2.70
C GLN A 37 -3.74 -0.69 3.23
N LEU A 38 -4.70 -0.97 2.35
CA LEU A 38 -6.07 -1.31 2.73
C LEU A 38 -6.10 -2.58 3.59
N GLY A 39 -5.36 -3.61 3.18
CA GLY A 39 -5.22 -4.85 3.93
C GLY A 39 -4.60 -4.63 5.32
N ALA A 40 -3.55 -3.81 5.42
CA ALA A 40 -2.92 -3.50 6.69
C ALA A 40 -3.85 -2.73 7.63
N VAL A 41 -4.61 -1.75 7.12
CA VAL A 41 -5.62 -1.04 7.92
C VAL A 41 -6.75 -1.98 8.35
N ALA A 42 -7.19 -2.89 7.48
CA ALA A 42 -8.18 -3.92 7.83
C ALA A 42 -7.68 -4.86 8.93
N LEU A 43 -6.39 -5.22 8.93
CA LEU A 43 -5.78 -6.04 9.95
C LEU A 43 -5.65 -5.32 11.30
N LEU A 44 -5.25 -4.05 11.28
CA LEU A 44 -4.94 -3.23 12.46
C LEU A 44 -6.19 -2.65 13.13
N ARG A 45 -7.20 -2.23 12.36
CA ARG A 45 -8.38 -1.52 12.88
C ARG A 45 -9.12 -2.25 14.02
N PRO A 46 -9.33 -3.58 14.00
CA PRO A 46 -9.98 -4.29 15.10
C PRO A 46 -9.19 -4.24 16.41
N ALA A 47 -7.87 -4.06 16.34
CA ALA A 47 -6.96 -4.11 17.49
C ALA A 47 -6.64 -2.72 18.07
N MET A 48 -7.28 -1.64 17.59
CA MET A 48 -7.01 -0.27 18.04
C MET A 48 -7.28 -0.02 19.53
N ARG A 49 -8.08 -0.87 20.18
CA ARG A 49 -8.36 -0.84 21.63
C ARG A 49 -7.88 -2.11 22.35
N ALA A 50 -7.16 -2.97 21.66
CA ALA A 50 -6.68 -4.22 22.23
C ALA A 50 -5.47 -3.95 23.15
N PRO A 51 -5.15 -4.89 24.05
CA PRO A 51 -3.91 -4.83 24.83
C PRO A 51 -2.68 -4.69 23.93
N GLN A 52 -1.66 -3.98 24.42
CA GLN A 52 -0.44 -3.65 23.69
C GLN A 52 0.18 -4.83 22.90
N PRO A 53 0.32 -6.06 23.43
CA PRO A 53 0.91 -7.17 22.66
C PRO A 53 0.06 -7.57 21.45
N VAL A 54 -1.27 -7.52 21.57
CA VAL A 54 -2.20 -7.84 20.47
C VAL A 54 -2.16 -6.76 19.39
N PHE A 55 -2.12 -5.49 19.81
CA PHE A 55 -1.92 -4.37 18.89
C PHE A 55 -0.60 -4.51 18.12
N MET A 56 0.49 -4.80 18.83
CA MET A 56 1.83 -4.92 18.24
C MET A 56 1.88 -6.06 17.22
N ALA A 57 1.30 -7.22 17.53
CA ALA A 57 1.24 -8.35 16.59
C ALA A 57 0.50 -8.01 15.29
N ARG A 58 -0.63 -7.29 15.39
CA ARG A 58 -1.41 -6.85 14.22
C ARG A 58 -0.71 -5.76 13.43
N TRP A 59 -0.03 -4.84 14.12
CA TRP A 59 0.78 -3.80 13.49
C TRP A 59 1.97 -4.40 12.73
N LEU A 60 2.71 -5.33 13.35
CA LEU A 60 3.77 -6.10 12.69
C LEU A 60 3.24 -6.89 11.49
N GLY A 61 2.06 -7.50 11.60
CA GLY A 61 1.40 -8.15 10.47
C GLY A 61 1.12 -7.18 9.32
N GLY A 62 0.70 -5.95 9.62
CA GLY A 62 0.49 -4.91 8.62
C GLY A 62 1.79 -4.46 7.95
N MET A 63 2.88 -4.35 8.71
CA MET A 63 4.21 -4.09 8.15
C MET A 63 4.71 -5.24 7.28
N GLY A 64 4.51 -6.48 7.73
CA GLY A 64 4.83 -7.68 6.96
C GLY A 64 4.08 -7.74 5.64
N LEU A 65 2.78 -7.44 5.63
CA LEU A 65 1.97 -7.41 4.40
C LEU A 65 2.53 -6.41 3.37
N ARG A 66 2.93 -5.21 3.82
CA ARG A 66 3.51 -4.18 2.94
C ARG A 66 4.86 -4.61 2.39
N ALA A 67 5.73 -5.16 3.24
CA ALA A 67 7.03 -5.66 2.84
C ALA A 67 6.92 -6.81 1.84
N LEU A 68 6.01 -7.76 2.07
CA LEU A 68 5.72 -8.86 1.14
C LEU A 68 5.18 -8.33 -0.19
N ALA A 69 4.25 -7.38 -0.18
CA ALA A 69 3.71 -6.80 -1.40
C ALA A 69 4.79 -6.09 -2.23
N LEU A 70 5.66 -5.32 -1.58
CA LEU A 70 6.83 -4.71 -2.26
C LEU A 70 7.78 -5.77 -2.79
N GLY A 71 8.07 -6.80 -1.99
CA GLY A 71 8.90 -7.94 -2.40
C GLY A 71 8.36 -8.60 -3.67
N VAL A 72 7.05 -8.86 -3.74
CA VAL A 72 6.40 -9.41 -4.94
C VAL A 72 6.56 -8.48 -6.15
N VAL A 73 6.33 -7.18 -5.98
CA VAL A 73 6.51 -6.19 -7.08
C VAL A 73 7.94 -6.22 -7.60
N LEU A 74 8.93 -6.22 -6.70
CA LEU A 74 10.34 -6.23 -7.05
C LEU A 74 10.75 -7.55 -7.72
N THR A 75 10.34 -8.69 -7.17
CA THR A 75 10.65 -10.01 -7.74
C THR A 75 10.04 -10.15 -9.13
N VAL A 76 8.79 -9.75 -9.32
CA VAL A 76 8.15 -9.79 -10.65
C VAL A 76 8.85 -8.84 -11.61
N ALA A 77 9.14 -7.61 -11.21
CA ALA A 77 9.80 -6.66 -12.09
C ALA A 77 11.24 -7.06 -12.46
N ALA A 78 11.96 -7.70 -11.54
CA ALA A 78 13.31 -8.19 -11.78
C ALA A 78 13.34 -9.44 -12.68
N THR A 79 12.35 -10.32 -12.56
CA THR A 79 12.30 -11.59 -13.32
C THR A 79 11.55 -11.45 -14.65
N ARG A 80 10.66 -10.45 -14.77
CA ARG A 80 9.81 -10.17 -15.93
C ARG A 80 9.92 -8.70 -16.34
N GLY A 81 11.15 -8.24 -16.55
CA GLY A 81 11.43 -6.84 -16.91
C GLY A 81 10.80 -6.42 -18.26
N ASP A 82 10.50 -7.38 -19.12
CA ASP A 82 9.72 -7.23 -20.35
C ASP A 82 8.25 -6.85 -20.10
N LEU A 83 7.69 -7.30 -18.98
CA LEU A 83 6.30 -7.04 -18.58
C LEU A 83 6.16 -5.87 -17.62
N LEU A 84 7.17 -5.65 -16.76
CA LEU A 84 7.09 -4.66 -15.70
C LEU A 84 8.46 -4.03 -15.44
N SER A 85 8.62 -2.77 -15.82
CA SER A 85 9.84 -2.03 -15.51
C SER A 85 9.97 -1.83 -13.99
N PRO A 86 11.11 -2.19 -13.36
CA PRO A 86 11.25 -2.21 -11.91
C PRO A 86 11.20 -0.82 -11.28
N LEU A 87 11.82 0.17 -11.91
CA LEU A 87 11.87 1.52 -11.34
C LEU A 87 10.48 2.18 -11.31
N PRO A 88 9.72 2.28 -12.43
CA PRO A 88 8.38 2.87 -12.37
C PRO A 88 7.43 2.11 -11.46
N ALA A 89 7.49 0.76 -11.44
CA ALA A 89 6.64 -0.04 -10.55
C ALA A 89 6.93 0.22 -9.07
N SER A 90 8.21 0.27 -8.70
CA SER A 90 8.61 0.54 -7.32
C SER A 90 8.22 1.96 -6.88
N LEU A 91 8.42 2.95 -7.76
CA LEU A 91 8.02 4.33 -7.52
C LEU A 91 6.50 4.50 -7.43
N GLY A 92 5.74 3.78 -8.25
CA GLY A 92 4.28 3.75 -8.14
C GLY A 92 3.82 3.18 -6.81
N PHE A 93 4.41 2.07 -6.37
CA PHE A 93 4.12 1.45 -5.08
C PHE A 93 4.42 2.41 -3.91
N LEU A 94 5.64 2.95 -3.86
CA LEU A 94 6.07 3.84 -2.78
C LEU A 94 5.33 5.18 -2.81
N GLY A 95 5.11 5.74 -4.00
CA GLY A 95 4.40 7.00 -4.19
C GLY A 95 2.93 6.95 -3.76
N VAL A 96 2.31 5.77 -3.77
CA VAL A 96 0.97 5.56 -3.19
C VAL A 96 1.04 5.22 -1.71
N LEU A 97 1.94 4.31 -1.32
CA LEU A 97 2.02 3.80 0.05
C LEU A 97 2.45 4.89 1.06
N LEU A 98 3.51 5.65 0.75
CA LEU A 98 4.10 6.60 1.69
C LEU A 98 3.09 7.70 2.10
N PRO A 99 2.39 8.39 1.18
CA PRO A 99 1.39 9.38 1.59
C PRO A 99 0.25 8.78 2.42
N LEU A 100 -0.17 7.55 2.09
CA LEU A 100 -1.25 6.89 2.82
C LEU A 100 -0.83 6.43 4.23
N LEU A 101 0.45 6.09 4.44
CA LEU A 101 1.00 5.83 5.78
C LEU A 101 0.91 7.06 6.67
N PHE A 102 1.25 8.25 6.16
CA PHE A 102 1.12 9.51 6.92
C PHE A 102 -0.34 9.79 7.31
N LEU A 103 -1.29 9.43 6.46
CA LEU A 103 -2.72 9.61 6.72
C LEU A 103 -3.33 8.50 7.58
N GLU A 104 -2.65 7.37 7.75
CA GLU A 104 -3.15 6.17 8.44
C GLU A 104 -3.61 6.48 9.87
N THR A 105 -2.86 7.29 10.60
CA THR A 105 -3.19 7.71 11.98
C THR A 105 -4.53 8.45 12.07
N ARG A 106 -4.92 9.19 11.01
CA ARG A 106 -6.20 9.88 10.92
C ARG A 106 -7.37 8.95 10.59
N PHE A 107 -7.11 7.83 9.94
CA PHE A 107 -8.12 6.84 9.57
C PHE A 107 -8.39 5.79 10.66
N LEU A 108 -7.40 5.58 11.55
CA LEU A 108 -7.46 4.64 12.66
C LEU A 108 -8.12 5.22 13.93
N ARG A 109 -8.02 6.54 14.18
CA ARG A 109 -8.92 7.27 15.09
C ARG A 109 -10.31 7.34 14.47
#